data_AF-A0A974I250-F1
#
_entry.id   AF-A0A974I250-F1
#
_cell.length_a   1.000
_cell.length_b   1.000
_cell.length_c   1.000
_cell.angle_alpha   90.00
_cell.angle_beta   90.00
_cell.angle_gamma   90.00
#
_symmetry.space_group_name_H-M   'P 1'
#
loop_
_entity.id
_entity.type
_entity.pdbx_description
1 polymer ?
#
loop_
_entity_poly.entity_id
_entity_poly.type
_entity_poly.pdbx_seq_one_letter_code
_entity_poly.pdbx_strand_id
1 'polypeptide(L)'
;MMLEIINSCLTNSLHHNPNMLYALLYKRELFEQFRSHPSFQDIMQNSDLVISFFSLCLEQAGADLSVERVLEVIKQGAEALPKDRLR
;
A
#
# COMPACT_ATOMS: atom_id res chain seq x y z
N MET A 1 -1.16 -17.16 -4.78
CA MET A 1 -1.10 -17.36 -3.32
C MET A 1 -0.52 -16.17 -2.55
N MET A 2 0.79 -15.86 -2.55
CA MET A 2 1.31 -14.73 -1.74
C MET A 2 0.81 -13.35 -2.20
N LEU A 3 0.87 -13.05 -3.50
CA LEU A 3 0.35 -11.78 -4.04
C LEU A 3 -1.14 -11.59 -3.79
N GLU A 4 -1.92 -12.67 -3.80
CA GLU A 4 -3.36 -12.63 -3.48
C GLU A 4 -3.60 -12.36 -1.99
N ILE A 5 -2.76 -12.90 -1.09
CA ILE A 5 -2.80 -12.57 0.34
C ILE A 5 -2.52 -11.09 0.53
N ILE A 6 -1.49 -10.56 -0.13
CA ILE A 6 -1.17 -9.12 -0.08
C ILE A 6 -2.35 -8.32 -0.61
N ASN A 7 -2.93 -8.69 -1.75
CA ASN A 7 -4.10 -8.03 -2.31
C ASN A 7 -5.28 -8.02 -1.32
N SER A 8 -5.59 -9.17 -0.70
CA SER A 8 -6.65 -9.28 0.29
C SER A 8 -6.41 -8.40 1.52
N CYS A 9 -5.16 -8.30 1.97
CA CYS A 9 -4.79 -7.37 3.03
C CYS A 9 -4.99 -5.92 2.60
N LEU A 10 -4.65 -5.55 1.35
CA LEU A 10 -4.83 -4.21 0.81
C LEU A 10 -6.31 -3.81 0.67
N THR A 11 -7.16 -4.74 0.24
CA THR A 11 -8.58 -4.45 -0.05
C THR A 11 -9.48 -4.61 1.16
N ASN A 12 -9.24 -5.62 2.00
CA ASN A 12 -10.18 -6.01 3.06
C ASN A 12 -9.70 -5.66 4.47
N SER A 13 -8.39 -5.64 4.70
CA SER A 13 -7.84 -5.66 6.06
C SER A 13 -6.72 -4.65 6.30
N LEU A 14 -6.64 -3.58 5.51
CA LEU A 14 -5.48 -2.68 5.51
C LEU A 14 -5.23 -2.04 6.89
N HIS A 15 -6.30 -1.62 7.58
CA HIS A 15 -6.23 -1.03 8.92
C HIS A 15 -5.58 -1.95 9.96
N HIS A 16 -5.70 -3.26 9.77
CA HIS A 16 -5.13 -4.28 10.66
C HIS A 16 -3.66 -4.59 10.33
N ASN A 17 -3.15 -4.12 9.19
CA ASN A 17 -1.85 -4.50 8.65
C ASN A 17 -0.93 -3.29 8.33
N PRO A 18 -0.74 -2.31 9.24
CA PRO A 18 0.06 -1.11 8.95
C PRO A 18 1.54 -1.43 8.69
N ASN A 19 2.11 -2.44 9.36
CA ASN A 19 3.49 -2.87 9.13
C ASN A 19 3.69 -3.49 7.75
N MET A 20 2.68 -4.20 7.23
CA MET A 20 2.73 -4.74 5.88
C MET A 20 2.73 -3.60 4.86
N LEU A 21 1.89 -2.57 5.06
CA LEU A 21 1.86 -1.39 4.20
C LEU A 21 3.18 -0.60 4.27
N TYR A 22 3.75 -0.43 5.47
CA TYR A 22 5.08 0.15 5.64
C TYR A 22 6.14 -0.61 4.83
N ALA A 23 6.15 -1.94 4.94
CA ALA A 23 7.07 -2.77 4.18
C ALA A 23 6.83 -2.69 2.66
N LEU A 24 5.56 -2.64 2.22
CA LEU A 24 5.18 -2.47 0.82
C LEU A 24 5.72 -1.14 0.24
N LEU A 25 5.57 -0.04 0.99
CA LEU A 25 6.08 1.27 0.57
C LEU A 25 7.61 1.27 0.46
N TYR A 26 8.30 0.62 1.40
CA TYR A 26 9.76 0.53 1.42
C TYR A 26 10.33 -0.42 0.36
N LYS A 27 9.58 -1.45 -0.04
CA LYS A 27 10.01 -2.53 -0.96
C LYS A 27 9.16 -2.60 -2.23
N ARG A 28 8.64 -1.47 -2.70
CA ARG A 28 7.75 -1.41 -3.88
C ARG A 28 8.38 -1.99 -5.14
N GLU A 29 9.71 -1.91 -5.26
CA GLU A 29 10.48 -2.45 -6.39
C GLU A 29 10.34 -3.97 -6.54
N LEU A 30 10.05 -4.70 -5.45
CA LEU A 30 9.84 -6.15 -5.50
C LEU A 30 8.61 -6.54 -6.33
N PHE A 31 7.70 -5.60 -6.59
CA PHE A 31 6.49 -5.82 -7.36
C PHE A 31 6.70 -5.62 -8.86
N GLU A 32 7.79 -4.96 -9.28
CA GLU A 32 8.04 -4.64 -10.69
C GLU A 32 8.13 -5.90 -11.56
N GLN A 33 8.74 -6.97 -11.05
CA GLN A 33 8.87 -8.25 -11.75
C GLN A 33 7.52 -8.91 -12.09
N PHE A 34 6.43 -8.54 -11.40
CA PHE A 34 5.10 -9.12 -11.62
C PHE A 34 4.26 -8.33 -12.63
N ARG A 35 4.71 -7.14 -13.05
CA ARG A 35 3.95 -6.24 -13.93
C ARG A 35 3.70 -6.79 -15.34
N SER A 36 4.56 -7.67 -15.84
CA SER A 36 4.39 -8.27 -17.17
C SER A 36 3.40 -9.45 -17.18
N HIS A 37 3.04 -9.98 -16.01
CA HIS A 37 2.19 -11.17 -15.93
C HIS A 37 0.70 -10.79 -16.01
N PRO A 38 -0.06 -11.27 -17.00
CA PRO A 38 -1.47 -10.88 -17.18
C PRO A 38 -2.37 -11.18 -15.98
N SER A 39 -2.13 -12.31 -15.29
CA SER A 39 -2.94 -12.69 -14.12
C SER A 39 -2.72 -11.79 -12.89
N PHE A 40 -1.72 -10.92 -12.89
CA PHE A 40 -1.41 -10.04 -11.75
C PHE A 40 -1.77 -8.58 -12.00
N GLN A 41 -2.38 -8.23 -13.13
CA GLN A 41 -2.67 -6.84 -13.48
C GLN A 41 -3.54 -6.14 -12.43
N ASP A 42 -4.61 -6.78 -11.95
CA ASP A 42 -5.48 -6.17 -10.93
C ASP A 42 -4.76 -6.00 -9.58
N ILE A 43 -3.93 -6.98 -9.19
CA ILE A 43 -3.12 -6.89 -7.97
C ILE A 43 -2.08 -5.76 -8.07
N MET A 44 -1.45 -5.60 -9.24
CA MET A 44 -0.50 -4.51 -9.48
C MET A 44 -1.22 -3.16 -9.45
N GLN A 45 -2.41 -3.06 -10.05
CA GLN A 45 -3.22 -1.84 -10.03
C GLN A 45 -3.60 -1.44 -8.60
N ASN A 46 -4.08 -2.40 -7.79
CA ASN A 46 -4.40 -2.14 -6.38
C ASN A 46 -3.17 -1.70 -5.60
N SER A 47 -2.03 -2.37 -5.81
CA SER A 47 -0.76 -2.03 -5.15
C SER A 47 -0.30 -0.61 -5.53
N ASP A 48 -0.37 -0.25 -6.82
CA ASP A 48 0.02 1.06 -7.31
C ASP A 48 -0.87 2.18 -6.75
N LEU A 49 -2.18 1.94 -6.66
CA LEU A 49 -3.11 2.89 -6.07
C LEU A 49 -2.77 3.15 -4.61
N VAL A 50 -2.60 2.07 -3.83
CA VAL A 50 -2.25 2.15 -2.41
C VAL A 50 -0.91 2.86 -2.24
N ILE A 51 0.13 2.43 -2.96
CA ILE A 51 1.47 3.03 -2.86
C ILE A 51 1.40 4.53 -3.19
N SER A 52 0.75 4.91 -4.28
CA SER A 52 0.65 6.31 -4.70
C SER A 52 -0.09 7.17 -3.67
N PHE A 53 -1.19 6.67 -3.12
CA PHE A 53 -1.96 7.37 -2.09
C PHE A 53 -1.13 7.59 -0.82
N PHE A 54 -0.47 6.55 -0.31
CA PHE A 54 0.31 6.67 0.93
C PHE A 54 1.63 7.41 0.75
N SER A 55 2.26 7.35 -0.43
CA SER A 55 3.39 8.22 -0.75
C SER A 55 2.99 9.69 -0.64
N LEU A 56 1.82 10.08 -1.18
CA LEU A 56 1.30 11.44 -1.05
C LEU A 56 1.00 11.81 0.42
N CYS A 57 0.39 10.91 1.20
CA CYS A 57 0.14 11.16 2.62
C CYS A 57 1.44 11.40 3.39
N LEU A 58 2.51 10.65 3.09
CA LEU A 58 3.80 10.80 3.74
C LEU A 58 4.51 12.08 3.31
N GLU A 59 4.46 12.43 2.03
CA GLU A 59 4.98 13.71 1.52
C GLU A 59 4.31 14.91 2.22
N GLN A 60 3.00 14.85 2.44
CA GLN A 60 2.25 15.88 3.17
C GLN A 60 2.59 15.94 4.66
N ALA A 61 3.02 14.82 5.26
CA ALA A 61 3.42 14.76 6.66
C ALA A 61 4.82 15.36 6.92
N GLY A 62 5.63 15.57 5.87
CA GLY A 62 6.94 16.22 5.93
C GLY A 62 8.12 15.28 5.65
N ALA A 63 9.34 15.82 5.71
CA ALA A 63 10.58 15.07 5.55
C ALA A 63 11.08 14.48 6.89
N ASP A 64 11.99 13.51 6.83
CA ASP A 64 12.69 12.91 7.99
C ASP A 64 11.77 12.37 9.09
N LEU A 65 10.66 11.73 8.69
CA LEU A 65 9.70 11.14 9.60
C LEU A 65 10.31 9.96 10.36
N SER A 66 10.08 9.90 11.67
CA SER A 66 10.37 8.70 12.45
C SER A 66 9.47 7.54 12.04
N VAL A 67 9.86 6.31 12.33
CA VAL A 67 9.05 5.12 12.02
C VAL A 67 7.68 5.19 12.70
N GLU A 68 7.63 5.67 13.95
CA GLU A 68 6.38 5.87 14.69
C GLU A 68 5.47 6.85 13.94
N ARG A 69 6.04 7.96 13.45
CA ARG A 69 5.28 8.96 12.71
C ARG A 69 4.77 8.43 11.37
N VAL A 70 5.57 7.64 10.66
CA VAL A 70 5.14 6.97 9.42
C VAL A 70 3.98 6.02 9.69
N LEU A 71 4.05 5.22 10.76
CA LEU A 71 2.97 4.29 11.12
C LEU A 71 1.69 5.01 11.55
N GLU A 72 1.79 6.16 12.21
CA GLU A 72 0.63 7.01 12.50
C GLU A 72 -0.04 7.53 11.22
N VAL A 73 0.75 8.07 10.28
CA VAL A 73 0.24 8.55 9.00
C VAL A 73 -0.42 7.42 8.21
N ILE A 74 0.17 6.22 8.21
CA ILE A 74 -0.42 5.02 7.59
C ILE A 74 -1.78 4.69 8.22
N LYS A 75 -1.87 4.68 9.55
CA LYS A 75 -3.13 4.37 10.25
C LYS A 75 -4.22 5.40 9.90
N GLN A 76 -3.89 6.68 9.90
CA GLN A 76 -4.82 7.76 9.53
C GLN A 76 -5.22 7.69 8.06
N GLY A 77 -4.27 7.49 7.15
CA GLY A 77 -4.52 7.40 5.71
C GLY A 77 -5.39 6.19 5.33
N ALA A 78 -5.30 5.08 6.08
CA ALA A 78 -6.13 3.89 5.81
C ALA A 78 -7.64 4.20 5.93
N GLU A 79 -8.04 5.13 6.81
CA GLU A 79 -9.44 5.60 6.93
C GLU A 79 -9.91 6.42 5.74
N ALA A 80 -8.99 7.12 5.07
CA ALA A 80 -9.27 7.98 3.93
C ALA A 80 -9.05 7.32 2.56
N LEU A 81 -8.53 6.09 2.51
CA LEU A 81 -8.27 5.38 1.27
C LEU A 81 -9.59 5.14 0.49
N PRO A 82 -9.70 5.54 -0.79
CA PRO A 82 -10.90 5.32 -1.60
C PRO A 82 -11.02 3.85 -2.01
N LYS A 83 -11.60 3.03 -1.12
CA LYS A 83 -11.73 1.57 -1.30
C LYS A 83 -12.57 1.17 -2.51
N ASP A 84 -13.46 2.04 -2.97
CA ASP A 84 -14.27 1.87 -4.19
C ASP A 84 -13.44 1.78 -5.47
N ARG A 85 -12.18 2.23 -5.44
CA ARG A 85 -11.26 2.17 -6.57
C ARG A 85 -10.39 0.90 -6.61
N LEU A 86 -10.45 0.09 -5.56
CA LEU A 86 -9.74 -1.18 -5.50
C LEU A 86 -10.58 -2.28 -6.16
N ARG A 87 -9.92 -3.15 -6.92
CA ARG A 87 -10.52 -4.27 -7.66
C ARG A 87 -10.48 -5.60 -6.90
#